data_AF-A0A3B0KUQ0-F1
#
_entry.id   AF-A0A3B0KUQ0-F1
#
_cell.length_a   1.000
_cell.length_b   1.000
_cell.length_c   1.000
_cell.angle_alpha   90.00
_cell.angle_beta   90.00
_cell.angle_gamma   90.00
#
_symmetry.space_group_name_H-M   'P 1'
#
loop_
_entity.id
_entity.type
_entity.pdbx_description
1 polymer ?
#
loop_
_entity_poly.entity_id
_entity_poly.type
_entity_poly.pdbx_seq_one_letter_code
_entity_poly.pdbx_strand_id
1 'polypeptide(L)'
;MSISFKKHHLEHHRYQGDEAIDTDIPTLLEARLFKTTFGKFLWVCLQPFFYIFRPLIINPKPPTRLKIINTVVQLTFNALIVYFLGWKPLDYLLIGSILATGLHPRAGHFISEHYMFDKGFETYSGQRIAPEFYETMPQHTSWSRVLYDFIMDPAVGPFARVKRRQRGLAS
;
A
#
# COMPACT_ATOMS: atom_id res chain seq x y z
N MET A 1 10.08 -10.14 3.82
CA MET A 1 9.35 -10.04 5.12
C MET A 1 7.97 -10.70 5.02
N SER A 2 7.92 -12.02 4.78
CA SER A 2 6.65 -12.71 4.47
C SER A 2 5.69 -12.79 5.66
N ILE A 3 6.21 -13.11 6.85
CA ILE A 3 5.39 -13.26 8.07
C ILE A 3 4.72 -11.94 8.48
N SER A 4 5.46 -10.83 8.41
CA SER A 4 4.91 -9.51 8.75
C SER A 4 3.88 -9.07 7.73
N PHE A 5 4.18 -9.22 6.44
CA PHE A 5 3.27 -8.86 5.36
C PHE A 5 1.94 -9.62 5.49
N LYS A 6 1.97 -10.95 5.65
CA LYS A 6 0.75 -11.76 5.78
C LYS A 6 -0.16 -11.25 6.90
N LYS A 7 0.40 -10.90 8.06
CA LYS A 7 -0.41 -10.44 9.20
C LYS A 7 -1.07 -9.09 8.92
N HIS A 8 -0.30 -8.09 8.48
CA HIS A 8 -0.84 -6.76 8.22
C HIS A 8 -1.79 -6.76 7.03
N HIS A 9 -1.51 -7.54 5.98
CA HIS A 9 -2.36 -7.66 4.81
C HIS A 9 -3.72 -8.30 5.14
N LEU A 10 -3.76 -9.30 6.03
CA LEU A 10 -5.04 -9.87 6.51
C LEU A 10 -5.83 -8.88 7.37
N GLU A 11 -5.13 -8.10 8.23
CA GLU A 11 -5.76 -7.03 9.01
C GLU A 11 -6.31 -5.93 8.09
N HIS A 12 -5.57 -5.56 7.05
CA HIS A 12 -6.00 -4.63 6.00
C HIS A 12 -7.30 -5.10 5.32
N HIS A 13 -7.37 -6.33 4.80
CA HIS A 13 -8.61 -6.84 4.18
C HIS A 13 -9.78 -6.90 5.17
N ARG A 14 -9.52 -7.17 6.45
CA ARG A 14 -10.56 -7.27 7.48
C ARG A 14 -11.06 -5.90 7.97
N TYR A 15 -10.17 -4.92 8.05
CA TYR A 15 -10.40 -3.60 8.65
C TYR A 15 -10.02 -2.46 7.69
N GLN A 16 -10.28 -2.66 6.39
CA GLN A 16 -9.89 -1.73 5.33
C GLN A 16 -10.41 -0.31 5.61
N GLY A 17 -9.51 0.67 5.60
CA GLY A 17 -9.80 2.08 5.87
C GLY A 17 -9.89 2.47 7.35
N ASP A 18 -9.59 1.56 8.30
CA ASP A 18 -9.52 1.87 9.74
C ASP A 18 -8.20 2.58 10.09
N GLU A 19 -8.27 3.79 10.64
CA GLU A 19 -7.10 4.65 10.88
C GLU A 19 -6.10 4.13 11.92
N ALA A 20 -6.50 3.17 12.77
CA ALA A 20 -5.65 2.60 13.81
C ALA A 20 -5.12 1.20 13.46
N ILE A 21 -5.86 0.43 12.65
CA ILE A 21 -5.54 -0.96 12.34
C ILE A 21 -4.93 -1.09 10.94
N ASP A 22 -5.49 -0.41 9.94
CA ASP A 22 -5.08 -0.51 8.55
C ASP A 22 -3.79 0.29 8.31
N THR A 23 -2.69 -0.43 8.13
CA THR A 23 -1.37 0.18 7.89
C THR A 23 -1.13 0.52 6.43
N ASP A 24 -2.10 0.31 5.54
CA ASP A 24 -1.91 0.55 4.11
C ASP A 24 -2.46 1.93 3.69
N ILE A 25 -3.24 2.60 4.55
CA ILE A 25 -3.68 3.99 4.34
C ILE A 25 -2.65 5.03 4.84
N PRO A 26 -2.51 6.20 4.17
CA PRO A 26 -1.54 7.23 4.54
C PRO A 26 -1.91 7.87 5.87
N THR A 27 -0.89 8.19 6.65
CA THR A 27 -1.07 8.99 7.87
C THR A 27 -1.62 10.39 7.56
N LEU A 28 -2.20 11.06 8.55
CA LEU A 28 -2.65 12.45 8.40
C LEU A 28 -1.49 13.39 8.01
N LEU A 29 -0.28 13.12 8.49
CA LEU A 29 0.92 13.87 8.13
C LEU A 29 1.26 13.69 6.65
N GLU A 30 1.35 12.45 6.16
CA GLU A 30 1.57 12.17 4.74
C GLU A 30 0.52 12.88 3.88
N ALA A 31 -0.75 12.76 4.27
CA ALA A 31 -1.82 13.40 3.51
C ALA A 31 -1.67 14.93 3.47
N ARG A 32 -1.22 15.55 4.57
CA ARG A 32 -0.97 16.99 4.62
C ARG A 32 0.25 17.42 3.79
N LEU A 33 1.30 16.61 3.74
CA LEU A 33 2.53 16.92 3.02
C LEU A 33 2.37 16.77 1.49
N PHE A 34 1.60 15.78 1.04
CA PHE A 34 1.53 15.39 -0.38
C PHE A 34 0.19 15.76 -1.03
N LYS A 35 -0.12 17.06 -1.06
CA LYS A 35 -1.38 17.58 -1.67
C LYS A 35 -1.24 18.03 -3.11
N THR A 36 -0.06 18.50 -3.51
CA THR A 36 0.18 19.04 -4.85
C THR A 36 0.48 17.92 -5.85
N THR A 37 0.35 18.18 -7.15
CA THR A 37 0.71 17.21 -8.21
C THR A 37 2.13 16.67 -8.04
N PHE A 38 3.11 17.57 -7.83
CA PHE A 38 4.49 17.17 -7.58
C PHE A 38 4.66 16.39 -6.26
N GLY A 39 3.95 16.80 -5.21
CA GLY A 39 3.93 16.07 -3.94
C GLY A 39 3.37 14.66 -4.10
N LYS A 40 2.26 14.48 -4.81
CA LYS A 40 1.65 13.18 -5.08
C LYS A 40 2.56 12.29 -5.93
N PHE A 41 3.24 12.86 -6.92
CA PHE A 41 4.28 12.14 -7.68
C PHE A 41 5.40 11.63 -6.76
N LEU A 42 5.96 12.49 -5.90
CA LEU A 42 6.97 12.07 -4.93
C LEU A 42 6.44 11.01 -3.96
N TRP A 43 5.19 11.15 -3.50
CA TRP A 43 4.55 10.19 -2.60
C TRP A 43 4.41 8.80 -3.25
N VAL A 44 4.11 8.73 -4.55
CA VAL A 44 4.09 7.49 -5.32
C VAL A 44 5.50 6.87 -5.38
N CYS A 45 6.52 7.66 -5.71
CA CYS A 45 7.91 7.18 -5.76
C CYS A 45 8.40 6.66 -4.40
N LEU A 46 7.91 7.27 -3.31
CA LEU A 46 8.26 6.93 -1.93
C LEU A 46 7.34 5.88 -1.30
N GLN A 47 6.38 5.30 -2.04
CA GLN A 47 5.54 4.21 -1.53
C GLN A 47 6.30 3.08 -0.84
N PRO A 48 7.42 2.57 -1.40
CA PRO A 48 8.13 1.46 -0.78
C PRO A 48 8.67 1.83 0.61
N PHE A 49 9.07 3.10 0.78
CA PHE A 49 9.52 3.64 2.06
C PHE A 49 8.37 3.68 3.06
N PHE A 50 7.22 4.28 2.72
CA PHE A 50 6.07 4.33 3.64
C PHE A 50 5.60 2.94 4.04
N TYR A 51 5.56 1.99 3.10
CA TYR A 51 5.17 0.61 3.36
C TYR A 51 6.04 -0.12 4.39
N ILE A 52 7.32 0.24 4.50
CA ILE A 52 8.24 -0.34 5.49
C ILE A 52 7.99 0.26 6.88
N PHE A 53 7.84 1.59 6.94
CA PHE A 53 7.82 2.31 8.22
C PHE A 53 6.43 2.45 8.83
N ARG A 54 5.39 2.57 8.01
CA ARG A 54 4.04 2.84 8.50
C ARG A 54 3.50 1.76 9.45
N PRO A 55 3.72 0.45 9.22
CA PRO A 55 3.36 -0.58 10.18
C PRO A 55 4.08 -0.48 11.54
N LEU A 56 5.27 0.14 11.57
CA LEU A 56 6.04 0.36 12.80
C LEU A 56 5.53 1.55 13.60
N ILE A 57 4.83 2.49 12.96
CA ILE A 57 4.34 3.72 13.57
C ILE A 57 2.86 3.59 13.94
N ILE A 58 2.02 3.07 13.05
CA ILE A 58 0.56 3.01 13.23
C ILE A 58 0.15 1.84 14.13
N ASN A 59 0.59 0.63 13.80
CA ASN A 59 0.11 -0.59 14.44
C ASN A 59 1.28 -1.56 14.72
N PRO A 60 2.26 -1.14 15.57
CA PRO A 60 3.45 -1.92 15.83
C PRO A 60 3.10 -3.24 16.53
N LYS A 61 3.42 -4.35 15.87
CA LYS A 61 3.22 -5.69 16.44
C LYS A 61 4.50 -6.20 17.10
N PRO A 62 4.40 -6.84 18.29
CA PRO A 62 5.56 -7.41 18.96
C PRO A 62 6.28 -8.43 18.07
N PRO A 63 7.62 -8.54 18.20
CA PRO A 63 8.39 -9.52 17.44
C PRO A 63 8.02 -10.94 17.88
N THR A 64 7.66 -11.78 16.91
CA THR A 64 7.39 -13.21 17.14
C THR A 64 8.60 -14.04 16.73
N ARG A 65 8.71 -15.27 17.23
CA ARG A 65 9.78 -16.20 16.85
C ARG A 65 9.91 -16.38 15.34
N LEU A 66 8.78 -16.51 14.63
CA LEU A 66 8.77 -16.64 13.17
C LEU A 66 9.27 -15.37 12.45
N LYS A 67 9.01 -14.18 12.99
CA LYS A 67 9.55 -12.93 12.44
C LYS A 67 11.07 -12.91 12.58
N ILE A 68 11.59 -13.29 13.75
CA ILE A 68 13.04 -13.37 14.01
C ILE A 68 13.70 -14.35 13.03
N ILE A 69 13.17 -15.57 12.91
CA ILE A 69 13.69 -16.58 11.98
C ILE A 69 13.66 -16.06 10.54
N ASN A 70 12.54 -15.50 10.08
CA ASN A 70 12.45 -14.93 8.74
C ASN A 70 13.49 -13.81 8.51
N THR A 71 13.74 -12.96 9.51
CA THR A 71 14.74 -11.89 9.40
C THR A 71 16.15 -12.46 9.29
N VAL A 72 16.51 -13.44 10.13
CA VAL A 72 17.83 -14.10 10.07
C VAL A 72 18.04 -14.73 8.68
N VAL A 73 17.07 -15.51 8.19
CA VAL A 73 17.16 -16.15 6.87
C VAL A 73 17.38 -15.12 5.75
N GLN A 74 16.65 -14.00 5.77
CA GLN A 74 16.79 -12.96 4.75
C GLN A 74 18.15 -12.25 4.81
N LEU A 75 18.64 -11.94 6.03
CA LEU A 75 19.97 -11.34 6.20
C LEU A 75 21.08 -12.30 5.78
N THR A 76 20.97 -13.59 6.11
CA THR A 76 21.90 -14.62 5.66
C THR A 76 21.90 -14.72 4.15
N PHE A 77 20.73 -14.77 3.50
CA PHE A 77 20.64 -14.82 2.04
C PHE A 77 21.32 -13.62 1.37
N ASN A 78 21.04 -12.40 1.84
CA ASN A 78 21.69 -11.19 1.32
C ASN A 78 23.21 -11.21 1.53
N ALA A 79 23.68 -11.68 2.69
CA ALA A 79 25.10 -11.83 2.97
C ALA A 79 25.77 -12.86 2.03
N LEU A 80 25.10 -13.99 1.74
CA LEU A 80 25.59 -14.97 0.78
C LEU A 80 25.65 -14.41 -0.64
N ILE A 81 24.67 -13.61 -1.07
CA ILE A 81 24.72 -12.90 -2.36
C ILE A 81 25.96 -12.01 -2.42
N VAL A 82 26.18 -11.18 -1.41
CA VAL A 82 27.34 -10.28 -1.39
C VAL A 82 28.64 -11.05 -1.38
N TYR A 83 28.72 -12.13 -0.59
CA TYR A 83 29.91 -12.96 -0.47
C TYR A 83 30.27 -13.66 -1.79
N PHE A 84 29.30 -14.26 -2.47
CA PHE A 84 29.56 -15.05 -3.68
C PHE A 84 29.51 -14.25 -4.99
N LEU A 85 28.69 -13.20 -5.05
CA LEU A 85 28.37 -12.48 -6.29
C LEU A 85 28.69 -10.98 -6.24
N GLY A 86 29.13 -10.47 -5.08
CA GLY A 86 29.42 -9.06 -4.85
C GLY A 86 28.18 -8.19 -4.64
N TRP A 87 28.38 -6.86 -4.61
CA TRP A 87 27.32 -5.89 -4.28
C TRP A 87 26.34 -5.62 -5.43
N LYS A 88 26.77 -5.71 -6.69
CA LYS A 88 25.95 -5.34 -7.86
C LYS A 88 24.60 -6.09 -7.93
N PRO A 89 24.51 -7.41 -7.68
CA PRO A 89 23.24 -8.10 -7.65
C PRO A 89 22.32 -7.63 -6.51
N LEU A 90 22.89 -7.28 -5.35
CA LEU A 90 22.11 -6.74 -4.23
C LEU A 90 21.51 -5.37 -4.58
N ASP A 91 22.30 -4.49 -5.22
CA ASP A 91 21.81 -3.19 -5.71
C ASP A 91 20.70 -3.37 -6.75
N TYR A 92 20.87 -4.31 -7.68
CA TYR A 92 19.86 -4.64 -8.67
C TYR A 92 18.55 -5.10 -8.02
N LEU A 93 18.61 -5.98 -7.02
CA LEU A 93 17.43 -6.46 -6.29
C LEU A 93 16.76 -5.34 -5.50
N LEU A 94 17.53 -4.44 -4.88
CA LEU A 94 17.01 -3.31 -4.11
C LEU A 94 16.32 -2.29 -5.03
N ILE A 95 17.02 -1.82 -6.07
CA ILE A 95 16.49 -0.83 -7.02
C ILE A 95 15.29 -1.40 -7.76
N GLY A 96 15.37 -2.66 -8.21
CA GLY A 96 14.26 -3.34 -8.87
C GLY A 96 13.02 -3.43 -7.97
N SER A 97 13.19 -3.70 -6.67
CA SER A 97 12.09 -3.72 -5.71
C SER A 97 11.46 -2.33 -5.53
N ILE A 98 12.27 -1.28 -5.43
CA ILE A 98 11.80 0.11 -5.33
C ILE A 98 11.02 0.50 -6.57
N LEU A 99 11.52 0.21 -7.77
CA LEU A 99 10.82 0.52 -9.02
C LEU A 99 9.51 -0.26 -9.15
N ALA A 100 9.51 -1.55 -8.83
CA ALA A 100 8.32 -2.39 -8.94
C ALA A 100 7.19 -2.01 -7.98
N THR A 101 7.52 -1.41 -6.83
CA THR A 101 6.56 -1.03 -5.77
C THR A 101 6.31 0.48 -5.70
N GLY A 102 7.13 1.30 -6.35
CA GLY A 102 6.96 2.76 -6.49
C GLY A 102 6.23 3.13 -7.78
N LEU A 103 6.86 3.93 -8.65
CA LEU A 103 6.26 4.41 -9.91
C LEU A 103 6.15 3.28 -10.96
N HIS A 104 5.15 2.42 -10.78
CA HIS A 104 4.84 1.29 -11.65
C HIS A 104 3.33 1.08 -11.69
N PRO A 105 2.73 0.51 -12.76
CA PRO A 105 1.29 0.26 -12.83
C PRO A 105 0.73 -0.54 -11.64
N ARG A 106 1.57 -1.35 -10.98
CA ARG A 106 1.19 -2.05 -9.73
C ARG A 106 0.81 -1.09 -8.60
N ALA A 107 1.42 0.09 -8.52
CA ALA A 107 1.01 1.13 -7.57
C ALA A 107 -0.37 1.71 -7.92
N GLY A 108 -0.75 1.73 -9.20
CA GLY A 108 -2.11 2.09 -9.63
C GLY A 108 -3.17 1.13 -9.07
N HIS A 109 -2.90 -0.17 -9.07
CA HIS A 109 -3.77 -1.17 -8.42
C HIS A 109 -3.92 -0.88 -6.93
N PHE A 110 -2.81 -0.67 -6.21
CA PHE A 110 -2.84 -0.30 -4.81
C PHE A 110 -3.64 0.99 -4.55
N ILE A 111 -3.42 2.03 -5.37
CA ILE A 111 -4.14 3.29 -5.27
C ILE A 111 -5.64 3.08 -5.45
N SER A 112 -6.07 2.28 -6.42
CA SER A 112 -7.50 2.00 -6.63
C SER A 112 -8.16 1.32 -5.43
N GLU A 113 -7.44 0.47 -4.69
CA GLU A 113 -8.02 -0.22 -3.53
C GLU A 113 -8.21 0.70 -2.32
N HIS A 114 -7.49 1.83 -2.26
CA HIS A 114 -7.41 2.67 -1.06
C HIS A 114 -8.01 4.06 -1.25
N TYR A 115 -8.12 4.53 -2.50
CA TYR A 115 -8.54 5.88 -2.81
C TYR A 115 -9.81 5.90 -3.67
N MET A 116 -10.74 6.75 -3.26
CA MET A 116 -11.98 7.01 -3.97
C MET A 116 -11.73 8.07 -5.04
N PHE A 117 -11.92 7.68 -6.30
CA PHE A 117 -11.94 8.62 -7.42
C PHE A 117 -13.32 9.25 -7.59
N ASP A 118 -14.38 8.51 -7.24
CA ASP A 118 -15.75 9.02 -7.14
C ASP A 118 -16.22 8.98 -5.69
N LYS A 119 -16.78 10.10 -5.19
CA LYS A 119 -17.22 10.20 -3.80
C LYS A 119 -18.28 9.13 -3.48
N GLY A 120 -17.99 8.29 -2.50
CA GLY A 120 -18.92 7.27 -2.01
C GLY A 120 -18.81 5.91 -2.70
N PHE A 121 -17.95 5.77 -3.72
CA PHE A 121 -17.69 4.50 -4.38
C PHE A 121 -16.28 4.01 -4.07
N GLU A 122 -16.17 2.81 -3.50
CA GLU A 122 -14.90 2.07 -3.43
C GLU A 122 -14.81 1.17 -4.66
N THR A 123 -13.66 1.11 -5.33
CA THR A 123 -13.49 0.13 -6.41
C THR A 123 -13.13 -1.23 -5.82
N TYR A 124 -14.14 -2.10 -5.71
CA TYR A 124 -13.98 -3.45 -5.18
C TYR A 124 -13.53 -4.43 -6.26
N SER A 125 -12.57 -5.29 -5.92
CA SER A 125 -12.10 -6.42 -6.75
C SER A 125 -13.08 -7.61 -6.79
N GLY A 126 -14.20 -7.55 -6.07
CA GLY A 126 -15.20 -8.61 -5.90
C GLY A 126 -16.21 -8.79 -7.04
N GLN A 127 -16.09 -8.03 -8.13
CA GLN A 127 -17.01 -8.07 -9.28
C GLN A 127 -17.26 -9.46 -9.85
N ARG A 128 -16.24 -10.34 -9.85
CA ARG A 128 -16.38 -11.70 -10.40
C ARG A 128 -17.23 -12.63 -9.54
N ILE A 129 -17.43 -12.30 -8.27
CA ILE A 129 -18.11 -13.17 -7.29
C ILE A 129 -19.59 -12.79 -7.16
N ALA A 130 -19.92 -11.51 -7.32
CA ALA A 130 -21.28 -11.01 -7.18
C ALA A 130 -21.56 -9.84 -8.16
N PRO A 131 -21.49 -10.09 -9.49
CA PRO A 131 -21.55 -9.05 -10.52
C PRO A 131 -22.80 -8.16 -10.40
N GLU A 132 -23.91 -8.72 -9.97
CA GLU A 132 -25.19 -8.03 -9.77
C GLU A 132 -25.12 -6.85 -8.78
N PHE A 133 -24.13 -6.84 -7.87
CA PHE A 133 -23.92 -5.72 -6.95
C PHE A 133 -22.90 -4.69 -7.47
N TYR A 134 -22.05 -5.05 -8.43
CA TYR A 134 -20.89 -4.24 -8.82
C TYR A 134 -20.90 -3.73 -10.27
N GLU A 135 -21.79 -4.22 -11.12
CA GLU A 135 -21.87 -3.79 -12.53
C GLU A 135 -22.23 -2.32 -12.71
N THR A 136 -23.02 -1.74 -11.79
CA THR A 136 -23.43 -0.32 -11.86
C THR A 136 -22.45 0.63 -11.20
N MET A 137 -21.36 0.13 -10.60
CA MET A 137 -20.37 0.96 -9.89
C MET A 137 -19.27 1.44 -10.84
N PRO A 138 -18.67 2.62 -10.59
CA PRO A 138 -17.50 3.09 -11.33
C PRO A 138 -16.34 2.08 -11.25
N GLN A 139 -15.66 1.87 -12.39
CA GLN A 139 -14.56 0.90 -12.50
C GLN A 139 -13.38 1.51 -13.24
N HIS A 140 -12.17 1.07 -12.87
CA HIS A 140 -10.96 1.44 -13.58
C HIS A 140 -10.60 0.40 -14.64
N THR A 141 -10.34 0.87 -15.86
CA THR A 141 -9.95 0.00 -16.99
C THR A 141 -8.43 -0.06 -17.21
N SER A 142 -7.66 0.79 -16.53
CA SER A 142 -6.20 0.87 -16.67
C SER A 142 -5.53 1.39 -15.41
N TRP A 143 -4.61 0.60 -14.85
CA TRP A 143 -3.85 1.00 -13.67
C TRP A 143 -2.89 2.17 -13.92
N SER A 144 -2.36 2.28 -15.13
CA SER A 144 -1.54 3.44 -15.51
C SER A 144 -2.37 4.73 -15.52
N ARG A 145 -3.65 4.63 -15.91
CA ARG A 145 -4.57 5.77 -15.88
C ARG A 145 -4.93 6.15 -14.44
N VAL A 146 -5.23 5.18 -13.57
CA VAL A 146 -5.45 5.42 -12.14
C VAL A 146 -4.29 6.17 -11.51
N LEU A 147 -3.06 5.75 -11.83
CA LEU A 147 -1.85 6.39 -11.33
C LEU A 147 -1.71 7.83 -11.85
N TYR A 148 -1.98 8.05 -13.14
CA TYR A 148 -1.99 9.38 -13.73
C TYR A 148 -3.03 10.30 -13.09
N ASP A 149 -4.28 9.83 -12.98
CA ASP A 149 -5.39 10.59 -12.40
C ASP A 149 -5.09 10.92 -10.93
N PHE A 150 -4.56 9.97 -10.15
CA PHE A 150 -4.15 10.22 -8.77
C PHE A 150 -3.09 11.31 -8.67
N ILE A 151 -2.12 11.36 -9.57
CA ILE A 151 -1.06 12.38 -9.55
C ILE A 151 -1.59 13.73 -10.04
N MET A 152 -2.34 13.74 -11.13
CA MET A 152 -2.68 14.97 -11.86
C MET A 152 -3.96 15.65 -11.38
N ASP A 153 -4.97 14.90 -10.93
CA ASP A 153 -6.27 15.46 -10.54
C ASP A 153 -6.20 16.09 -9.14
N PRO A 154 -6.44 17.41 -8.97
CA PRO A 154 -6.44 18.03 -7.66
C PRO A 154 -7.58 17.55 -6.74
N ALA A 155 -8.64 16.93 -7.27
CA ALA A 155 -9.74 16.38 -6.49
C ALA A 155 -9.39 15.03 -5.83
N VAL A 156 -8.38 14.34 -6.35
CA VAL A 156 -7.93 13.02 -5.85
C VAL A 156 -6.55 13.14 -5.21
N GLY A 157 -6.37 12.45 -4.09
CA GLY A 157 -5.08 12.40 -3.39
C GLY A 157 -5.18 11.63 -2.09
N PRO A 158 -4.13 11.72 -1.24
CA PRO A 158 -4.07 10.98 0.03
C PRO A 158 -5.24 11.16 1.01
N PHE A 159 -6.05 12.23 0.83
CA PHE A 159 -7.27 12.48 1.60
C PHE A 159 -8.53 11.84 1.03
N ALA A 160 -8.53 11.49 -0.26
CA ALA A 160 -9.65 10.87 -0.94
C ALA A 160 -9.70 9.38 -0.60
N ARG A 161 -9.80 9.03 0.68
CA ARG A 161 -9.77 7.65 1.18
C ARG A 161 -11.14 7.19 1.66
N VAL A 162 -11.35 5.88 1.55
CA VAL A 162 -12.46 5.20 2.20
C VAL A 162 -12.32 5.34 3.72
N LYS A 163 -13.38 5.82 4.39
CA LYS A 163 -13.49 5.79 5.85
C LYS A 163 -14.71 4.97 6.23
N ARG A 164 -14.51 3.76 6.76
CA ARG A 164 -15.63 2.96 7.29
C ARG A 164 -15.98 3.44 8.70
N ARG A 165 -17.25 3.78 8.93
CA ARG A 165 -17.78 3.90 10.29
C ARG A 165 -17.82 2.50 10.90
N GLN A 166 -17.20 2.31 12.05
CA GLN A 166 -17.36 1.06 12.80
C GLN A 166 -18.85 0.88 13.16
N ARG A 167 -19.49 -0.16 12.62
CA ARG A 167 -20.78 -0.63 13.14
C ARG A 167 -20.51 -1.27 14.48
N GLY A 168 -20.78 -0.55 15.58
CA GLY A 168 -20.86 -1.16 16.91
C GLY A 168 -20.20 -0.44 18.09
N LEU A 169 -19.74 0.81 17.99
CA LEU A 169 -19.36 1.59 19.18
C LEU A 169 -20.21 2.86 19.26
N ALA A 170 -21.47 2.65 19.66
CA ALA A 170 -22.16 3.63 20.46
C ALA A 170 -21.78 3.37 21.92
N SER A 171 -21.17 4.35 22.56
CA SER A 171 -21.25 4.58 24.01
C SER A 171 -21.60 6.03 24.20
#